data_AF-A0A9D7TN33-F1
#
_entry.id   AF-A0A9D7TN33-F1
#
_cell.length_a   1.000
_cell.length_b   1.000
_cell.length_c   1.000
_cell.angle_alpha   90.00
_cell.angle_beta   90.00
_cell.angle_gamma   90.00
#
_symmetry.space_group_name_H-M   'P 1'
#
loop_
_entity.id
_entity.type
_entity.pdbx_description
1 polymer ?
#
loop_
_entity_poly.entity_id
_entity_poly.type
_entity_poly.pdbx_seq_one_letter_code
_entity_poly.pdbx_strand_id
1 'polypeptide(L)'
;MKNIHHPEIYNELTELAPKLAEIPKKNLFDVPEKYFENVEEQILSQLYLVQFDKKLSIPVSYLEDVEKDLIKWAGNENQTKINNMPVLNFKIYKKWMYSAAAILVFGLAFLMVFNNQNEKMANPNFSAIDQDEYLQYIQDNIDEFEISSLIDHEILEEGDITGIDVGLNYDESEFSPNDASDINL
;
A
#
# COMPACT_ATOMS: atom_id res chain seq x y z
N MET A 1 36.73 -26.73 -9.23
CA MET A 1 35.80 -25.99 -8.34
C MET A 1 36.20 -26.31 -6.90
N LYS A 2 36.64 -25.31 -6.14
CA LYS A 2 37.16 -25.50 -4.79
C LYS A 2 35.97 -25.47 -3.84
N ASN A 3 35.54 -26.63 -3.34
CA ASN A 3 34.53 -26.71 -2.28
C ASN A 3 35.14 -26.12 -1.01
N ILE A 4 34.80 -24.87 -0.70
CA ILE A 4 35.19 -24.24 0.54
C ILE A 4 34.21 -24.75 1.60
N HIS A 5 34.53 -25.93 2.17
CA HIS A 5 33.88 -26.37 3.39
C HIS A 5 34.40 -25.47 4.51
N HIS A 6 33.60 -24.49 4.93
CA HIS A 6 33.78 -23.86 6.24
C HIS A 6 33.00 -24.70 7.25
N PRO A 7 33.65 -25.64 7.96
CA PRO A 7 32.97 -26.49 8.94
C PRO A 7 32.35 -25.67 10.09
N GLU A 8 32.91 -24.50 10.36
CA GLU A 8 32.43 -23.53 11.34
C GLU A 8 30.97 -23.12 11.05
N ILE A 9 30.67 -22.74 9.79
CA ILE A 9 29.32 -22.35 9.37
C ILE A 9 28.31 -23.49 9.56
N TYR A 10 28.69 -24.74 9.32
CA TYR A 10 27.78 -25.88 9.55
C TYR A 10 27.49 -26.09 11.03
N ASN A 11 28.51 -25.96 11.89
CA ASN A 11 28.35 -26.10 13.33
C ASN A 11 27.51 -24.97 13.92
N GLU A 12 27.78 -23.73 13.52
CA GLU A 12 26.99 -22.55 13.92
C GLU A 12 25.53 -22.68 13.46
N LEU A 13 25.29 -23.10 12.22
CA LEU A 13 23.93 -23.33 11.73
C LEU A 13 23.24 -24.50 12.44
N THR A 14 23.97 -25.54 12.83
CA THR A 14 23.39 -26.68 13.56
C THR A 14 22.97 -26.26 14.98
N GLU A 15 23.74 -25.37 15.61
CA GLU A 15 23.46 -24.83 16.94
C GLU A 15 22.31 -23.81 16.92
N LEU A 16 22.35 -22.86 16.00
CA LEU A 16 21.39 -21.75 15.94
C LEU A 16 20.10 -22.11 15.19
N ALA A 17 20.18 -23.00 14.21
CA ALA A 17 19.08 -23.27 13.28
C ALA A 17 19.14 -24.71 12.70
N PRO A 18 18.91 -25.76 13.52
CA PRO A 18 19.11 -27.16 13.12
C PRO A 18 18.28 -27.57 11.90
N LYS A 19 17.05 -27.06 11.74
CA LYS A 19 16.21 -27.32 10.57
C LYS A 19 16.83 -26.81 9.27
N LEU A 20 17.53 -25.67 9.30
CA LEU A 20 18.21 -25.10 8.14
C LEU A 20 19.51 -25.84 7.81
N ALA A 21 20.22 -26.36 8.82
CA ALA A 21 21.42 -27.18 8.62
C ALA A 21 21.13 -28.51 7.90
N GLU A 22 19.92 -29.05 8.07
CA GLU A 22 19.45 -30.27 7.41
C GLU A 22 19.05 -30.08 5.94
N ILE A 23 18.85 -28.84 5.48
CA ILE A 23 18.46 -28.56 4.09
C ILE A 23 19.65 -28.82 3.16
N PRO A 24 19.48 -29.62 2.09
CA PRO A 24 20.55 -29.90 1.15
C PRO A 24 20.96 -28.62 0.42
N LYS A 25 22.25 -28.29 0.46
CA LYS A 25 22.86 -27.17 -0.27
C LYS A 25 22.97 -27.48 -1.76
N LYS A 26 21.81 -27.54 -2.42
CA LYS A 26 21.70 -27.73 -3.87
C LYS A 26 21.28 -26.41 -4.50
N ASN A 27 22.00 -25.97 -5.53
CA ASN A 27 21.52 -24.87 -6.35
C ASN A 27 20.23 -25.33 -7.06
N LEU A 28 19.12 -24.66 -6.79
CA LEU A 28 17.81 -24.96 -7.39
C LEU A 28 17.63 -24.29 -8.74
N PHE A 29 18.49 -23.33 -9.08
CA PHE A 29 18.43 -22.59 -10.32
C PHE A 29 19.33 -23.25 -11.35
N ASP A 30 18.71 -23.71 -12.44
CA ASP A 30 19.42 -24.15 -13.63
C ASP A 30 19.20 -23.08 -14.71
N VAL A 31 20.29 -22.61 -15.29
CA VAL A 31 20.22 -21.64 -16.39
C VAL A 31 20.19 -22.40 -17.70
N PRO A 32 19.29 -22.06 -18.64
CA PRO A 32 19.28 -22.68 -19.94
C PRO A 32 20.64 -22.56 -20.64
N GLU A 33 20.97 -23.55 -21.46
CA GLU A 33 22.11 -23.44 -22.36
C GLU A 33 21.99 -22.13 -23.15
N LYS A 34 23.09 -21.37 -23.24
CA LYS A 34 23.17 -20.09 -23.97
C LYS A 34 22.48 -18.88 -23.35
N TYR A 35 21.97 -18.98 -22.11
CA TYR A 35 21.29 -17.86 -21.43
C TYR A 35 22.10 -16.54 -21.44
N PHE A 36 23.42 -16.63 -21.30
CA PHE A 36 24.31 -15.47 -21.24
C PHE A 36 24.98 -15.10 -22.58
N GLU A 37 24.73 -15.82 -23.69
CA GLU A 37 25.49 -15.63 -24.94
C GLU A 37 25.30 -14.24 -25.56
N ASN A 38 24.12 -13.63 -25.42
CA ASN A 38 23.78 -12.37 -26.10
C ASN A 38 23.49 -11.21 -25.14
N VAL A 39 23.76 -11.36 -23.84
CA VAL A 39 23.45 -10.34 -22.82
C VAL A 39 24.23 -9.05 -23.09
N GLU A 40 25.50 -9.16 -23.48
CA GLU A 40 26.33 -8.00 -23.81
C GLU A 40 25.77 -7.22 -25.01
N GLU A 41 25.39 -7.92 -26.09
CA GLU A 41 24.81 -7.30 -27.28
C GLU A 41 23.44 -6.65 -26.98
N GLN A 42 22.62 -7.31 -26.15
CA GLN A 42 21.34 -6.75 -25.70
C GLN A 42 21.53 -5.46 -24.90
N ILE A 43 22.46 -5.43 -23.95
CA ILE A 43 22.76 -4.22 -23.14
C ILE A 43 23.27 -3.09 -24.04
N LEU A 44 24.21 -3.38 -24.94
CA LEU A 44 24.74 -2.39 -25.87
C LEU A 44 23.65 -1.83 -26.79
N SER A 45 22.80 -2.68 -27.35
CA SER A 45 21.68 -2.25 -28.21
C SER A 45 20.72 -1.29 -27.49
N GLN A 46 20.42 -1.54 -26.21
CA GLN A 46 19.59 -0.67 -25.40
C GLN A 46 20.29 0.67 -25.11
N LEU A 47 21.60 0.66 -24.85
CA LEU A 47 22.37 1.88 -24.62
C LEU A 47 22.41 2.78 -25.86
N TYR A 48 22.52 2.21 -27.07
CA TYR A 48 22.46 2.97 -28.32
C TYR A 48 21.07 3.58 -28.57
N LEU A 49 20.00 2.90 -28.14
CA LEU A 49 18.63 3.43 -28.22
C LEU A 49 18.36 4.54 -27.20
N VAL A 50 19.05 4.57 -26.05
CA VAL A 50 18.91 5.65 -25.07
C VAL A 50 19.63 6.94 -25.52
N GLN A 51 20.60 6.84 -26.43
CA GLN A 51 21.32 7.97 -27.00
C GLN A 51 20.56 8.72 -28.11
N PHE A 52 19.22 8.65 -28.16
CA PHE A 52 18.47 9.54 -29.03
C PHE A 52 18.71 11.00 -28.62
N ASP A 53 19.28 11.75 -29.55
CA ASP A 53 19.50 13.20 -29.62
C ASP A 53 18.22 14.04 -29.53
N LYS A 54 17.26 13.65 -28.69
CA LYS A 54 16.19 14.55 -28.31
C LYS A 54 16.74 15.47 -27.25
N LYS A 55 17.44 16.51 -27.68
CA LYS A 55 17.61 17.73 -26.88
C LYS A 55 16.22 18.04 -26.33
N LEU A 56 16.04 17.84 -25.03
CA LEU A 56 14.79 18.14 -24.33
C LEU A 56 14.66 19.67 -24.32
N SER A 57 14.26 20.21 -25.47
CA SER A 57 14.04 21.63 -25.64
C SER A 57 12.66 21.90 -25.08
N ILE A 58 12.62 22.42 -23.87
CA ILE A 58 11.41 23.08 -23.40
C ILE A 58 11.02 24.15 -24.43
N PRO A 59 9.73 24.26 -24.80
CA PRO A 59 9.27 25.34 -25.66
C PRO A 59 9.69 26.68 -25.06
N VAL A 60 10.09 27.63 -25.92
CA VAL A 60 10.64 28.94 -25.52
C VAL A 60 9.71 29.72 -24.60
N SER A 61 8.41 29.42 -24.60
CA SER A 61 7.37 30.11 -23.82
C SER A 61 6.77 29.29 -22.67
N TYR A 62 7.28 28.07 -22.41
CA TYR A 62 6.68 27.16 -21.41
C TYR A 62 6.73 27.75 -20.00
N LEU A 63 7.83 28.41 -19.66
CA LEU A 63 8.02 28.96 -18.31
C LEU A 63 7.19 30.23 -18.12
N GLU A 64 7.06 31.05 -19.17
CA GLU A 64 6.25 32.26 -19.19
C GLU A 64 4.75 31.94 -19.05
N ASP A 65 4.28 30.87 -19.71
CA ASP A 65 2.90 30.42 -19.60
C ASP A 65 2.61 29.89 -18.18
N VAL A 66 3.53 29.12 -17.61
CA VAL A 66 3.44 28.63 -16.22
C VAL A 66 3.44 29.80 -15.23
N GLU A 67 4.31 30.79 -15.39
CA GLU A 67 4.35 31.99 -14.55
C GLU A 67 3.03 32.76 -14.60
N LYS A 68 2.49 32.96 -15.81
CA LYS A 68 1.21 33.63 -16.02
C LYS A 68 0.05 32.91 -15.35
N ASP A 69 0.02 31.57 -15.44
CA ASP A 69 -1.01 30.76 -14.81
C ASP A 69 -0.93 30.80 -13.28
N LEU A 70 0.29 30.80 -12.73
CA LEU A 70 0.51 30.97 -11.28
C LEU A 70 0.03 32.33 -10.79
N ILE A 71 0.36 33.42 -11.50
CA ILE A 71 -0.09 34.78 -11.17
C ILE A 71 -1.62 34.89 -11.26
N LYS A 72 -2.23 34.26 -12.27
CA LYS A 72 -3.69 34.23 -12.45
C LYS A 72 -4.40 33.49 -11.33
N TRP A 73 -3.84 32.35 -10.87
CA TRP A 73 -4.38 31.61 -9.73
C TRP A 73 -4.20 32.38 -8.41
N ALA A 74 -3.02 32.95 -8.18
CA ALA A 74 -2.72 33.72 -6.97
C ALA A 74 -3.52 35.03 -6.88
N GLY A 75 -3.86 35.65 -8.01
CA GLY A 75 -4.66 36.88 -8.06
C GLY A 75 -6.18 36.69 -7.99
N ASN A 76 -6.68 35.46 -8.05
CA ASN A 76 -8.11 35.17 -8.00
C ASN A 76 -8.60 34.91 -6.57
N GLU A 77 -8.42 35.89 -5.67
CA GLU A 77 -8.92 35.75 -4.30
C GLU A 77 -10.37 36.24 -4.14
N ASN A 78 -10.86 37.28 -4.85
CA ASN A 78 -12.12 37.93 -4.43
C ASN A 78 -12.91 38.68 -5.52
N GLN A 79 -13.23 38.07 -6.67
CA GLN A 79 -14.22 38.68 -7.59
C GLN A 79 -15.28 37.70 -8.08
N THR A 80 -16.07 37.15 -7.16
CA THR A 80 -17.43 36.73 -7.47
C THR A 80 -18.28 38.00 -7.68
N LYS A 81 -18.29 38.52 -8.91
CA LYS A 81 -19.40 39.38 -9.34
C LYS A 81 -20.66 38.53 -9.29
N ILE A 82 -21.34 38.57 -8.15
CA ILE A 82 -22.67 37.99 -8.00
C ILE A 82 -23.61 38.82 -8.86
N ASN A 83 -23.80 38.39 -10.11
CA ASN A 83 -24.90 38.84 -10.94
C ASN A 83 -26.17 38.65 -10.11
N ASN A 84 -26.97 39.71 -9.97
CA ASN A 84 -28.25 39.73 -9.24
C ASN A 84 -29.11 38.54 -9.64
N MET A 85 -28.97 37.43 -8.93
CA MET A 85 -29.74 36.22 -9.19
C MET A 85 -31.10 36.41 -8.54
N PRO A 86 -32.23 36.09 -9.22
CA PRO A 86 -33.54 36.19 -8.63
C PRO A 86 -33.60 35.21 -7.44
N VAL A 87 -33.62 35.76 -6.23
CA VAL A 87 -33.79 34.97 -5.01
C VAL A 87 -35.14 34.27 -5.09
N LEU A 88 -35.13 32.93 -5.14
CA LEU A 88 -36.34 32.15 -5.09
C LEU A 88 -37.01 32.38 -3.74
N ASN A 89 -38.21 32.97 -3.73
CA ASN A 89 -38.93 33.24 -2.49
C ASN A 89 -39.36 31.93 -1.82
N PHE A 90 -38.69 31.61 -0.71
CA PHE A 90 -38.72 30.27 -0.14
C PHE A 90 -40.03 29.88 0.58
N LYS A 91 -41.04 30.76 0.60
CA LYS A 91 -42.32 30.52 1.28
C LYS A 91 -43.32 29.68 0.47
N ILE A 92 -43.28 29.75 -0.86
CA ILE A 92 -44.32 29.17 -1.72
C ILE A 92 -44.09 27.67 -1.97
N TYR A 93 -42.83 27.22 -2.07
CA TYR A 93 -42.54 25.83 -2.37
C TYR A 93 -42.52 24.91 -1.12
N LYS A 94 -42.48 25.45 0.11
CA LYS A 94 -42.47 24.61 1.34
C LYS A 94 -43.69 23.68 1.42
N LYS A 95 -44.86 24.11 0.93
CA LYS A 95 -46.08 23.27 0.90
C LYS A 95 -45.98 22.13 -0.12
N TRP A 96 -45.25 22.33 -1.21
CA TRP A 96 -45.06 21.35 -2.28
C TRP A 96 -43.90 20.38 -1.98
N MET A 97 -42.96 20.80 -1.13
CA MET A 97 -41.83 19.98 -0.68
C MET A 97 -42.28 18.76 0.13
N TYR A 98 -43.28 18.91 1.01
CA TYR A 98 -43.82 17.77 1.77
C TYR A 98 -44.50 16.74 0.87
N SER A 99 -45.19 17.19 -0.18
CA SER A 99 -45.86 16.30 -1.13
C SER A 99 -44.85 15.53 -2.00
N ALA A 100 -43.81 16.20 -2.52
CA ALA A 100 -42.75 15.55 -3.27
C ALA A 100 -41.96 14.55 -2.41
N ALA A 101 -41.65 14.90 -1.15
CA ALA A 101 -40.98 14.00 -0.21
C ALA A 101 -41.82 12.75 0.09
N ALA A 102 -43.15 12.88 0.26
CA ALA A 102 -44.02 11.73 0.48
C ALA A 102 -44.03 10.77 -0.74
N ILE A 103 -44.06 11.30 -1.96
CA ILE A 103 -44.00 10.49 -3.19
C ILE A 103 -42.65 9.75 -3.28
N LEU A 104 -41.55 10.40 -2.92
CA LEU A 104 -40.23 9.76 -2.88
C LEU A 104 -40.16 8.65 -1.82
N VAL A 105 -40.70 8.89 -0.62
CA VAL A 105 -40.73 7.88 0.45
C VAL A 105 -41.59 6.68 0.08
N PHE A 106 -42.79 6.91 -0.47
CA PHE A 106 -43.64 5.81 -0.96
C PHE A 106 -43.03 5.07 -2.15
N GLY A 107 -42.37 5.79 -3.07
CA GLY A 107 -41.67 5.18 -4.20
C GLY A 107 -40.49 4.32 -3.77
N LEU A 108 -39.68 4.79 -2.81
CA LEU A 108 -38.56 4.01 -2.24
C LEU A 108 -39.06 2.80 -1.45
N ALA A 109 -40.12 2.95 -0.63
CA ALA A 109 -40.72 1.83 0.09
C ALA A 109 -41.29 0.78 -0.87
N PHE A 110 -41.96 1.21 -1.95
CA PHE A 110 -42.46 0.32 -3.00
C PHE A 110 -41.31 -0.41 -3.72
N LEU A 111 -40.24 0.30 -4.06
CA LEU A 111 -39.07 -0.28 -4.73
C LEU A 111 -38.36 -1.29 -3.80
N MET A 112 -38.23 -0.99 -2.50
CA MET A 112 -37.64 -1.90 -1.51
C MET A 112 -38.47 -3.17 -1.33
N VAL A 113 -39.80 -3.07 -1.22
CA VAL A 113 -40.71 -4.23 -1.13
C VAL A 113 -40.72 -5.05 -2.42
N PHE A 114 -40.62 -4.40 -3.58
CA PHE A 114 -40.55 -5.07 -4.88
C PHE A 114 -39.21 -5.76 -5.12
N ASN A 115 -38.09 -5.14 -4.73
CA ASN A 115 -36.75 -5.71 -4.91
C ASN A 115 -36.49 -6.88 -3.95
N ASN A 116 -37.00 -6.82 -2.72
CA ASN A 116 -36.85 -7.87 -1.71
C ASN A 116 -37.63 -9.17 -2.06
N GLN A 117 -38.65 -9.11 -2.93
CA GLN A 117 -39.29 -10.33 -3.43
C GLN A 117 -38.42 -11.12 -4.43
N ASN A 118 -37.42 -10.48 -5.02
CA ASN A 118 -36.53 -11.09 -6.02
C ASN A 118 -35.28 -11.74 -5.40
N GLU A 119 -35.03 -11.57 -4.10
CA GLU A 119 -33.77 -11.97 -3.42
C GLU A 119 -33.77 -13.41 -2.87
N LYS A 120 -34.87 -14.19 -2.99
CA LYS A 120 -34.88 -15.57 -2.47
C LYS A 120 -34.00 -16.57 -3.25
N MET A 121 -33.21 -16.12 -4.22
CA MET A 121 -32.22 -16.94 -4.93
C MET A 121 -30.98 -16.12 -5.28
N ALA A 122 -30.15 -15.79 -4.29
CA ALA A 122 -28.80 -15.27 -4.53
C ALA A 122 -27.78 -16.09 -3.70
N ASN A 123 -26.80 -16.67 -4.41
CA ASN A 123 -25.68 -17.44 -3.87
C ASN A 123 -24.95 -16.63 -2.78
N PRO A 124 -24.43 -17.27 -1.71
CA PRO A 124 -23.53 -16.58 -0.80
C PRO A 124 -22.29 -16.14 -1.58
N ASN A 125 -22.17 -14.84 -1.83
CA ASN A 125 -20.98 -14.24 -2.42
C ASN A 125 -19.82 -14.41 -1.43
N PHE A 126 -18.75 -15.06 -1.87
CA PHE A 126 -17.52 -15.28 -1.10
C PHE A 126 -16.80 -13.98 -0.70
N SER A 127 -17.20 -12.85 -1.29
CA SER A 127 -16.71 -11.50 -0.97
C SER A 127 -17.42 -10.85 0.22
N ALA A 128 -18.38 -11.53 0.85
CA ALA A 128 -19.10 -11.03 2.04
C ALA A 128 -18.56 -11.64 3.34
N ILE A 129 -17.41 -12.33 3.30
CA ILE A 129 -16.68 -12.67 4.52
C ILE A 129 -16.23 -11.34 5.10
N ASP A 130 -16.68 -11.07 6.32
CA ASP A 130 -16.29 -9.89 7.08
C ASP A 130 -14.76 -9.87 7.17
N GLN A 131 -14.11 -8.73 6.94
CA GLN A 131 -12.65 -8.66 6.90
C GLN A 131 -12.05 -9.18 8.21
N ASP A 132 -12.76 -8.98 9.32
CA ASP A 132 -12.43 -9.46 10.65
C ASP A 132 -12.41 -11.00 10.75
N GLU A 133 -13.34 -11.71 10.08
CA GLU A 133 -13.39 -13.19 10.07
C GLU A 133 -12.26 -13.78 9.21
N TYR A 134 -11.93 -13.13 8.10
CA TYR A 134 -10.81 -13.52 7.23
C TYR A 134 -9.46 -13.35 7.94
N LEU A 135 -9.27 -12.23 8.63
CA LEU A 135 -8.06 -11.96 9.42
C LEU A 135 -7.92 -12.94 10.58
N GLN A 136 -9.03 -13.25 11.26
CA GLN A 136 -9.03 -14.24 12.33
C GLN A 136 -8.67 -15.65 11.83
N TYR A 137 -9.18 -16.06 10.66
CA TYR A 137 -8.81 -17.34 10.07
C TYR A 137 -7.32 -17.42 9.73
N ILE A 138 -6.75 -16.35 9.20
CA ILE A 138 -5.30 -16.27 8.96
C ILE A 138 -4.58 -16.45 10.31
N GLN A 139 -4.88 -15.61 11.30
CA GLN A 139 -4.24 -15.63 12.61
C GLN A 139 -4.32 -17.00 13.32
N ASP A 140 -5.41 -17.74 13.16
CA ASP A 140 -5.60 -19.07 13.77
C ASP A 140 -4.87 -20.22 13.04
N ASN A 141 -4.48 -20.02 11.77
CA ASN A 141 -3.97 -21.09 10.90
C ASN A 141 -2.55 -20.85 10.37
N ILE A 142 -1.96 -19.67 10.58
CA ILE A 142 -0.55 -19.38 10.27
C ILE A 142 0.23 -19.07 11.55
N ASP A 143 1.55 -19.30 11.53
CA ASP A 143 2.39 -19.05 12.70
C ASP A 143 2.87 -17.58 12.79
N GLU A 144 3.39 -17.18 13.96
CA GLU A 144 3.83 -15.80 14.24
C GLU A 144 4.94 -15.31 13.29
N PHE A 145 5.78 -16.23 12.82
CA PHE A 145 6.83 -15.93 11.84
C PHE A 145 6.26 -15.63 10.46
N GLU A 146 5.26 -16.39 10.01
CA GLU A 146 4.53 -16.14 8.78
C GLU A 146 3.72 -14.83 8.86
N ILE A 147 3.10 -14.52 10.00
CA ILE A 147 2.40 -13.22 10.23
C ILE A 147 3.40 -12.07 10.07
N SER A 148 4.58 -12.17 10.67
CA SER A 148 5.64 -11.16 10.56
C SER A 148 6.09 -10.96 9.11
N SER A 149 6.25 -12.05 8.36
CA SER A 149 6.58 -11.98 6.93
C SER A 149 5.47 -11.31 6.11
N LEU A 150 4.20 -11.47 6.47
CA LEU A 150 3.07 -10.83 5.79
C LEU A 150 3.00 -9.33 6.10
N ILE A 151 3.34 -8.94 7.33
CA ILE A 151 3.47 -7.52 7.73
C ILE A 151 4.64 -6.86 6.99
N ASP A 152 5.79 -7.52 6.92
CA ASP A 152 6.98 -7.04 6.20
C ASP A 152 6.72 -6.81 4.70
N HIS A 153 5.81 -7.60 4.12
CA HIS A 153 5.43 -7.49 2.72
C HIS A 153 4.23 -6.55 2.49
N GLU A 154 3.81 -5.79 3.50
CA GLU A 154 2.69 -4.83 3.44
C GLU A 154 1.35 -5.50 3.07
N ILE A 155 1.21 -6.80 3.35
CA ILE A 155 -0.02 -7.58 3.13
C ILE A 155 -0.97 -7.43 4.33
N LEU A 156 -0.41 -7.22 5.52
CA LEU A 156 -1.13 -6.98 6.77
C LEU A 156 -0.56 -5.73 7.44
N GLU A 157 -1.41 -4.88 8.03
CA GLU A 157 -0.95 -3.80 8.91
C GLU A 157 -0.88 -4.31 10.37
N GLU A 158 0.12 -3.85 11.14
CA GLU A 158 0.29 -4.21 12.56
C GLU A 158 -0.95 -3.86 13.41
N GLY A 159 -1.78 -2.92 12.94
CA GLY A 159 -3.05 -2.56 13.58
C GLY A 159 -4.22 -3.51 13.33
N ASP A 160 -4.13 -4.37 12.30
CA ASP A 160 -5.21 -5.28 11.89
C ASP A 160 -5.19 -6.61 12.68
N ILE A 161 -4.08 -6.89 13.37
CA ILE A 161 -3.90 -8.08 14.20
C ILE A 161 -4.27 -7.78 15.65
N THR A 162 -5.36 -8.39 16.14
CA THR A 162 -5.74 -8.21 17.55
C THR A 162 -4.84 -9.07 18.44
N GLY A 163 -4.07 -8.42 19.33
CA GLY A 163 -3.49 -9.06 20.52
C GLY A 163 -2.15 -9.78 20.35
N ILE A 164 -1.40 -9.53 19.28
CA ILE A 164 -0.01 -9.98 19.18
C ILE A 164 0.87 -8.85 19.73
N ASP A 165 1.45 -9.06 20.91
CA ASP A 165 2.52 -8.21 21.44
C ASP A 165 3.77 -8.51 20.62
N VAL A 166 3.94 -7.80 19.49
CA VAL A 166 5.16 -7.86 18.69
C VAL A 166 6.22 -7.18 19.55
N GLY A 167 6.87 -7.97 20.40
CA GLY A 167 7.85 -7.53 21.37
C GLY A 167 9.04 -6.86 20.70
N LEU A 168 8.89 -5.59 20.31
CA LEU A 168 9.98 -4.68 20.04
C LEU A 168 10.62 -4.37 21.38
N ASN A 169 11.49 -5.28 21.83
CA ASN A 169 12.45 -5.00 22.88
C ASN A 169 13.36 -3.86 22.38
N TYR A 170 12.99 -2.63 22.68
CA TYR A 170 13.96 -1.56 22.83
C TYR A 170 14.84 -1.94 24.00
N ASP A 171 16.09 -2.31 23.70
CA ASP A 171 17.11 -2.63 24.68
C ASP A 171 17.51 -1.33 25.42
N GLU A 172 16.64 -0.89 26.33
CA GLU A 172 16.96 0.12 27.35
C GLU A 172 17.80 -0.54 28.45
N SER A 173 19.02 -0.93 28.15
CA SER A 173 19.93 -1.42 29.18
C SER A 173 21.39 -1.06 28.95
N GLU A 174 21.69 0.21 28.63
CA GLU A 174 23.04 0.75 28.89
C GLU A 174 23.04 2.27 29.12
N PHE A 175 22.53 2.70 30.29
CA PHE A 175 23.02 3.92 30.92
C PHE A 175 23.32 3.64 32.40
N SER A 176 24.52 3.12 32.66
CA SER A 176 25.09 3.04 34.00
C SER A 176 25.71 4.39 34.37
N PRO A 177 25.26 5.09 35.43
CA PRO A 177 25.72 6.43 35.78
C PRO A 177 27.06 6.46 36.57
N ASN A 178 27.95 5.49 36.37
CA ASN A 178 29.10 5.28 37.26
C ASN A 178 30.50 5.54 36.69
N ASP A 179 30.67 6.04 35.46
CA ASP A 179 32.00 6.34 34.89
C ASP A 179 32.48 7.79 35.11
N ALA A 180 32.14 8.38 36.26
CA ALA A 180 32.59 9.71 36.66
C ALA A 180 33.52 9.72 37.88
N SER A 181 34.32 8.67 38.12
CA SER A 181 35.26 8.64 39.25
C SER A 181 36.74 8.54 38.92
N ASP A 182 37.16 8.43 37.65
CA ASP A 182 38.59 8.37 37.32
C ASP A 182 39.06 9.69 36.73
N ILE A 183 39.07 10.71 37.60
CA ILE A 183 39.82 11.96 37.46
C ILE A 183 40.94 11.96 38.51
N ASN A 184 42.16 12.27 38.07
CA ASN A 184 43.45 12.41 38.79
C ASN A 184 44.26 11.11 38.88
N LEU A 185 45.48 11.02 38.34
CA LEU A 185 46.61 11.97 38.41
C LEU A 185 47.50 11.85 37.16
#